data_AF-A0A651GVI5-F1
#
_entry.id   AF-A0A651GVI5-F1
#
_cell.length_a   1.000
_cell.length_b   1.000
_cell.length_c   1.000
_cell.angle_alpha   90.00
_cell.angle_beta   90.00
_cell.angle_gamma   90.00
#
_symmetry.space_group_name_H-M   'P 1'
#
loop_
_entity.id
_entity.type
_entity.pdbx_description
1 polymer ?
#
loop_
_entity_poly.entity_id
_entity_poly.type
_entity_poly.pdbx_seq_one_letter_code
_entity_poly.pdbx_strand_id
1 'polypeptide(L)'
;MNSTFNNRFITDKIHSFDRPKLPLDQGYSKEFLDSEWAYAPRSEMKVVVGFERSSNKDYDHFNQQLKEERTELESLVANWDENDALKPESENIENALAFLKKAFKSLSDQQNLILSFPEINACPDGSIDVVWRLSEAFMLINFRNPASKIAYFYFDKYREELGRQGGIELDKPLPDDVVGYLTALSR
;
A
#
# COMPACT_ATOMS: atom_id res chain seq x y z
N MET A 1 4.45 -16.06 37.28
CA MET A 1 5.35 -15.76 36.15
C MET A 1 4.78 -14.53 35.47
N ASN A 2 5.36 -13.36 35.73
CA ASN A 2 4.87 -12.09 35.21
C ASN A 2 5.57 -11.84 33.86
N SER A 3 4.81 -11.92 32.77
CA SER A 3 5.26 -11.52 31.44
C SER A 3 5.03 -10.03 31.29
N THR A 4 6.10 -9.25 31.31
CA THR A 4 6.11 -7.83 30.96
C THR A 4 6.14 -7.73 29.43
N PHE A 5 4.99 -7.42 28.83
CA PHE A 5 4.92 -7.02 27.42
C PHE A 5 5.43 -5.57 27.31
N ASN A 6 6.55 -5.40 26.61
CA ASN A 6 7.08 -4.09 26.24
C ASN A 6 6.26 -3.54 25.06
N ASN A 7 5.30 -2.67 25.35
CA ASN A 7 4.71 -1.80 24.33
C ASN A 7 5.74 -0.74 23.92
N ARG A 8 6.44 -0.97 22.81
CA ARG A 8 7.08 0.12 22.06
C ARG A 8 6.02 0.79 21.18
N PHE A 9 5.34 1.78 21.73
CA PHE A 9 4.72 2.80 20.89
C PHE A 9 5.85 3.70 20.38
N ILE A 10 6.20 3.56 19.11
CA ILE A 10 6.89 4.62 18.39
C ILE A 10 5.78 5.55 17.91
N THR A 11 5.43 6.54 18.74
CA THR A 11 4.60 7.67 18.31
C THR A 11 5.49 8.61 17.51
N ASP A 12 5.88 8.20 16.30
CA ASP A 12 6.21 9.19 15.29
C ASP A 12 4.87 9.78 14.87
N LYS A 13 4.72 11.09 15.11
CA LYS A 13 3.54 11.86 14.71
C LYS A 13 3.21 11.53 13.26
N ILE A 14 2.12 10.78 13.06
CA ILE A 14 1.48 10.67 11.76
C ILE A 14 0.95 12.06 11.49
N HIS A 15 1.70 12.85 10.73
CA HIS A 15 1.15 14.06 10.15
C HIS A 15 -0.06 13.64 9.33
N SER A 16 -1.24 14.11 9.72
CA SER A 16 -2.41 14.06 8.86
C SER A 16 -2.03 14.70 7.53
N PHE A 17 -1.94 13.87 6.50
CA PHE A 17 -1.72 14.34 5.15
C PHE A 17 -3.03 14.98 4.68
N ASP A 18 -3.07 16.31 4.71
CA ASP A 18 -4.05 17.04 3.92
C ASP A 18 -3.92 16.58 2.47
N ARG A 19 -4.97 15.93 1.94
CA ARG A 19 -5.06 15.64 0.51
C ARG A 19 -4.87 16.98 -0.20
N PRO A 20 -3.88 17.14 -1.09
CA PRO A 20 -3.76 18.38 -1.84
C PRO A 20 -5.06 18.56 -2.62
N LYS A 21 -5.81 19.62 -2.30
CA LYS A 21 -6.89 20.10 -3.15
C LYS A 21 -6.20 20.59 -4.41
N LEU A 22 -6.11 19.73 -5.43
CA LEU A 22 -5.63 20.13 -6.73
C LEU A 22 -6.55 21.24 -7.25
N PRO A 23 -6.05 22.46 -7.49
CA PRO A 23 -6.80 23.45 -8.21
C PRO A 23 -6.97 22.94 -9.64
N LEU A 24 -8.19 22.48 -9.94
CA LEU A 24 -8.62 22.32 -11.31
C LEU A 24 -8.63 23.72 -11.92
N ASP A 25 -7.82 23.95 -12.95
CA ASP A 25 -7.90 25.08 -13.90
C ASP A 25 -6.85 26.22 -13.83
N GLN A 26 -5.63 26.01 -13.31
CA GLN A 26 -4.55 26.96 -13.61
C GLN A 26 -3.25 26.25 -13.99
N GLY A 27 -2.80 26.46 -15.23
CA GLY A 27 -1.56 25.92 -15.75
C GLY A 27 -0.37 26.28 -14.85
N TYR A 28 0.32 25.25 -14.37
CA TYR A 28 1.48 25.42 -13.50
C TYR A 28 2.63 26.07 -14.27
N SER A 29 3.18 27.14 -13.70
CA SER A 29 4.41 27.76 -14.18
C SER A 29 5.60 26.85 -13.86
N LYS A 30 6.61 26.84 -14.74
CA LYS A 30 7.84 26.04 -14.60
C LYS A 30 8.55 26.26 -13.25
N GLU A 31 8.36 27.42 -12.64
CA GLU A 31 8.93 27.80 -11.34
C GLU A 31 8.27 27.09 -10.14
N PHE A 32 7.04 26.57 -10.28
CA PHE A 32 6.37 25.78 -9.22
C PHE A 32 6.93 24.35 -9.12
N LEU A 33 7.51 23.82 -10.20
CA LEU A 33 8.17 22.51 -10.21
C LEU A 33 9.57 22.55 -9.58
N ASP A 34 10.17 23.74 -9.46
CA ASP A 34 11.54 23.94 -8.99
C ASP A 34 11.63 24.42 -7.52
N SER A 35 10.51 24.60 -6.81
CA SER A 35 10.52 25.06 -5.40
C SER A 35 10.72 23.89 -4.41
N GLU A 36 11.98 23.70 -3.98
CA GLU A 36 12.50 23.26 -2.67
C GLU A 36 11.73 22.27 -1.76
N TRP A 37 10.83 21.43 -2.27
CA TRP A 37 10.46 20.18 -1.60
C TRP A 37 11.48 19.09 -1.96
N ALA A 38 12.75 19.36 -1.66
CA ALA A 38 13.83 18.40 -1.78
C ALA A 38 13.64 17.33 -0.70
N TYR A 39 12.80 16.33 -0.98
CA TYR A 39 12.83 15.07 -0.26
C TYR A 39 14.25 14.53 -0.30
N ALA A 40 14.80 14.24 0.88
CA ALA A 40 16.11 13.62 0.98
C ALA A 40 16.14 12.37 0.09
N PRO A 41 17.04 12.26 -0.90
CA PRO A 41 17.17 11.03 -1.67
C PRO A 41 17.59 9.93 -0.70
N ARG A 42 16.67 9.01 -0.37
CA ARG A 42 17.07 7.74 0.25
C ARG A 42 17.96 7.05 -0.76
N SER A 43 19.22 6.88 -0.35
CA SER A 43 20.31 6.24 -1.09
C SER A 43 19.83 5.18 -2.06
N GLU A 44 20.26 5.30 -3.32
CA GLU A 44 20.06 4.34 -4.41
C GLU A 44 20.17 2.90 -3.93
N MET A 45 19.02 2.27 -3.73
CA MET A 45 18.94 0.84 -3.45
C MET A 45 19.18 0.14 -4.79
N LYS A 46 20.39 -0.36 -5.01
CA LYS A 46 20.71 -1.19 -6.19
C LYS A 46 19.88 -2.47 -6.11
N VAL A 47 18.78 -2.53 -6.84
CA VAL A 47 18.02 -3.76 -7.07
C VAL A 47 18.86 -4.64 -8.00
N VAL A 48 19.53 -5.64 -7.44
CA VAL A 48 20.19 -6.68 -8.24
C VAL A 48 19.11 -7.66 -8.66
N VAL A 49 18.66 -7.55 -9.90
CA VAL A 49 17.68 -8.49 -10.50
C VAL A 49 18.40 -9.80 -10.86
N GLY A 50 18.65 -10.62 -9.85
CA GLY A 50 18.87 -12.05 -10.02
C GLY A 50 17.52 -12.75 -9.96
N PHE A 51 17.09 -13.40 -11.05
CA PHE A 51 15.87 -14.22 -11.07
C PHE A 51 16.11 -15.54 -10.31
N GLU A 52 16.38 -15.48 -9.02
CA GLU A 52 16.23 -16.65 -8.16
C GLU A 52 14.73 -16.93 -8.01
N ARG A 53 14.32 -18.19 -8.21
CA ARG A 53 12.95 -18.60 -7.91
C ARG A 53 12.67 -18.19 -6.47
N SER A 54 11.51 -17.55 -6.24
CA SER A 54 10.98 -17.29 -4.90
C SER A 54 11.20 -18.53 -4.05
N SER A 55 12.04 -18.41 -3.04
CA SER A 55 12.33 -19.50 -2.13
C SER A 55 11.12 -19.68 -1.19
N ASN A 56 10.97 -20.86 -0.59
CA ASN A 56 9.96 -21.05 0.47
C ASN A 56 10.11 -20.01 1.59
N LYS A 57 11.35 -19.54 1.82
CA LYS A 57 11.68 -18.53 2.82
C LYS A 57 11.03 -17.17 2.51
N ASP A 58 10.91 -16.78 1.25
CA ASP A 58 10.29 -15.50 0.86
C ASP A 58 8.79 -15.52 1.14
N TYR A 59 8.13 -16.65 0.85
CA TYR A 59 6.72 -16.84 1.16
C TYR A 59 6.44 -16.89 2.67
N ASP A 60 7.32 -17.55 3.44
CA ASP A 60 7.21 -17.58 4.90
C ASP A 60 7.39 -16.18 5.50
N HIS A 61 8.37 -15.41 5.00
CA HIS A 61 8.57 -14.03 5.43
C HIS A 61 7.37 -13.14 5.12
N PHE A 62 6.83 -13.23 3.90
CA PHE A 62 5.62 -12.52 3.50
C PHE A 62 4.41 -12.85 4.41
N ASN A 63 4.20 -14.13 4.72
CA ASN A 63 3.12 -14.54 5.62
C ASN A 63 3.31 -14.03 7.05
N GLN A 64 4.56 -13.96 7.52
CA GLN A 64 4.88 -13.41 8.83
C GLN A 64 4.56 -11.90 8.87
N GLN A 65 4.94 -11.14 7.84
CA GLN A 65 4.59 -9.71 7.73
C GLN A 65 3.07 -9.51 7.72
N LEU A 66 2.31 -10.28 6.92
CA LEU A 66 0.85 -10.21 6.93
C LEU A 66 0.23 -10.47 8.30
N LYS A 67 0.83 -11.35 9.10
CA LYS A 67 0.35 -11.65 10.45
C LYS A 67 0.61 -10.49 11.42
N GLU A 68 1.76 -9.84 11.28
CA GLU A 68 2.12 -8.66 12.07
C GLU A 68 1.17 -7.50 11.76
N GLU A 69 0.99 -7.18 10.48
CA GLU A 69 0.05 -6.15 10.01
C GLU A 69 -1.39 -6.40 10.48
N ARG A 70 -1.85 -7.66 10.40
CA ARG A 70 -3.16 -8.03 10.93
C ARG A 70 -3.28 -7.70 12.41
N THR A 71 -2.27 -8.08 13.19
CA THR A 71 -2.27 -7.87 14.64
C THR A 71 -2.29 -6.38 14.97
N GLU A 72 -1.53 -5.57 14.23
CA GLU A 72 -1.50 -4.12 14.38
C GLU A 72 -2.86 -3.48 14.09
N LEU A 73 -3.45 -3.75 12.91
CA LEU A 73 -4.75 -3.22 12.50
C LEU A 73 -5.88 -3.64 13.46
N GLU A 74 -5.88 -4.89 13.92
CA GLU A 74 -6.87 -5.40 14.87
C GLU A 74 -6.71 -4.78 16.27
N SER A 75 -5.50 -4.31 16.62
CA SER A 75 -5.20 -3.68 17.91
C SER A 75 -5.66 -2.21 17.99
N LEU A 76 -5.95 -1.57 16.85
CA LEU A 76 -6.44 -0.20 16.81
C LEU A 76 -7.73 -0.06 17.64
N VAL A 77 -7.78 1.00 18.44
CA VAL A 77 -8.96 1.42 19.20
C VAL A 77 -9.71 2.51 18.42
N ALA A 78 -10.94 2.82 18.81
CA ALA A 78 -11.62 3.99 18.25
C ALA A 78 -10.85 5.28 18.63
N ASN A 79 -10.85 6.28 17.75
CA ASN A 79 -10.11 7.53 17.91
C ASN A 79 -8.60 7.32 18.11
N TRP A 80 -8.00 6.39 17.35
CA TRP A 80 -6.57 6.04 17.47
C TRP A 80 -5.61 7.15 17.01
N ASP A 81 -6.11 8.14 16.26
CA ASP A 81 -5.35 9.28 15.75
C ASP A 81 -5.63 10.60 16.49
N GLU A 82 -6.40 10.54 17.59
CA GLU A 82 -6.88 11.71 18.35
C GLU A 82 -7.79 12.67 17.56
N ASN A 83 -8.26 12.28 16.36
CA ASN A 83 -9.12 13.07 15.46
C ASN A 83 -10.39 12.32 15.01
N ASP A 84 -10.99 11.57 15.94
CA ASP A 84 -12.20 10.77 15.75
C ASP A 84 -12.07 9.66 14.69
N ALA A 85 -10.84 9.17 14.42
CA ALA A 85 -10.67 8.06 13.47
C ALA A 85 -11.47 6.82 13.86
N LEU A 86 -12.12 6.25 12.86
CA LEU A 86 -12.80 4.98 12.98
C LEU A 86 -11.77 3.85 12.99
N LYS A 87 -12.05 2.83 13.81
CA LYS A 87 -11.34 1.55 13.71
C LYS A 87 -11.74 0.87 12.40
N PRO A 88 -10.80 0.34 11.60
CA PRO A 88 -11.15 -0.45 10.42
C PRO A 88 -12.01 -1.66 10.77
N GLU A 89 -13.03 -1.92 9.95
CA GLU A 89 -13.85 -3.13 10.09
C GLU A 89 -13.04 -4.39 9.78
N SER A 90 -13.31 -5.48 10.49
CA SER A 90 -12.62 -6.76 10.32
C SER A 90 -12.65 -7.24 8.87
N GLU A 91 -13.77 -7.02 8.18
CA GLU A 91 -13.98 -7.37 6.78
C GLU A 91 -13.05 -6.58 5.85
N ASN A 92 -12.80 -5.29 6.11
CA ASN A 92 -11.85 -4.49 5.32
C ASN A 92 -10.42 -5.02 5.54
N ILE A 93 -10.05 -5.36 6.78
CA ILE A 93 -8.75 -5.97 7.11
C ILE A 93 -8.59 -7.29 6.35
N GLU A 94 -9.59 -8.17 6.42
CA GLU A 94 -9.57 -9.45 5.73
C GLU A 94 -9.48 -9.30 4.21
N ASN A 95 -10.26 -8.39 3.64
CA ASN A 95 -10.25 -8.11 2.20
C ASN A 95 -8.87 -7.60 1.74
N ALA A 96 -8.24 -6.69 2.49
CA ALA A 96 -6.91 -6.18 2.19
C ALA A 96 -5.83 -7.28 2.23
N LEU A 97 -5.80 -8.07 3.31
CA LEU A 97 -4.82 -9.15 3.47
C LEU A 97 -5.04 -10.29 2.46
N ALA A 98 -6.30 -10.61 2.13
CA ALA A 98 -6.62 -11.60 1.10
C ALA A 98 -6.18 -11.13 -0.28
N PHE A 99 -6.39 -9.85 -0.60
CA PHE A 99 -5.88 -9.25 -1.83
C PHE A 99 -4.36 -9.36 -1.92
N LEU A 100 -3.62 -9.04 -0.85
CA LEU A 100 -2.16 -9.14 -0.83
C LEU A 100 -1.66 -10.56 -1.10
N LYS A 101 -2.24 -11.57 -0.43
CA LYS A 101 -1.90 -12.99 -0.68
C LYS A 101 -2.12 -13.37 -2.13
N LYS A 102 -3.23 -12.92 -2.71
CA LYS A 102 -3.58 -13.18 -4.11
C LYS A 102 -2.63 -12.49 -5.08
N ALA A 103 -2.29 -11.23 -4.84
CA ALA A 103 -1.33 -10.47 -5.64
C ALA A 103 0.06 -11.12 -5.61
N PHE A 104 0.56 -11.42 -4.42
CA PHE A 104 1.84 -12.11 -4.24
C PHE A 104 1.86 -13.46 -4.96
N LYS A 105 0.81 -14.28 -4.77
CA LYS A 105 0.69 -15.57 -5.44
C LYS A 105 0.67 -15.44 -6.96
N SER A 106 -0.11 -14.49 -7.50
CA SER A 106 -0.22 -14.26 -8.94
C SER A 106 1.14 -13.93 -9.56
N LEU A 107 1.91 -13.04 -8.93
CA LEU A 107 3.23 -12.60 -9.44
C LEU A 107 4.30 -13.69 -9.27
N SER A 108 4.30 -14.37 -8.13
CA SER A 108 5.22 -15.47 -7.87
C SER A 108 5.01 -16.63 -8.86
N ASP A 109 3.76 -17.07 -9.05
CA ASP A 109 3.44 -18.22 -9.90
C ASP A 109 3.69 -17.93 -11.40
N GLN A 110 3.37 -16.72 -11.85
CA GLN A 110 3.39 -16.39 -13.28
C GLN A 110 4.74 -15.87 -13.76
N GLN A 111 5.47 -15.13 -12.91
CA GLN A 111 6.59 -14.30 -13.36
C GLN A 111 7.87 -14.52 -12.55
N ASN A 112 7.84 -15.35 -11.49
CA ASN A 112 8.93 -15.47 -10.50
C ASN A 112 9.36 -14.10 -9.96
N LEU A 113 8.41 -13.17 -9.80
CA LEU A 113 8.69 -11.84 -9.29
C LEU A 113 8.35 -11.78 -7.80
N ILE A 114 9.25 -11.18 -7.03
CA ILE A 114 9.05 -10.88 -5.62
C ILE A 114 8.58 -9.44 -5.55
N LEU A 115 7.32 -9.24 -5.17
CA LEU A 115 6.78 -7.92 -4.90
C LEU A 115 7.23 -7.47 -3.52
N SER A 116 7.69 -6.23 -3.40
CA SER A 116 7.95 -5.63 -2.09
C SER A 116 6.67 -5.59 -1.25
N PHE A 117 6.83 -5.76 0.05
CA PHE A 117 5.70 -5.64 0.96
C PHE A 117 5.21 -4.17 0.95
N PRO A 118 3.92 -3.91 0.69
CA PRO A 118 3.39 -2.56 0.64
C PRO A 118 3.27 -1.93 2.02
N GLU A 119 3.12 -0.60 2.05
CA GLU A 119 2.61 0.09 3.22
C GLU A 119 1.12 -0.23 3.36
N ILE A 120 0.66 -0.62 4.56
CA ILE A 120 -0.75 -0.82 4.86
C ILE A 120 -1.16 0.22 5.89
N ASN A 121 -2.11 1.08 5.54
CA ASN A 121 -2.50 2.21 6.38
C ASN A 121 -3.99 2.14 6.71
N ALA A 122 -4.33 2.25 7.99
CA ALA A 122 -5.70 2.53 8.40
C ALA A 122 -6.02 4.01 8.12
N CYS A 123 -7.18 4.27 7.53
CA CYS A 123 -7.65 5.62 7.26
C CYS A 123 -8.64 6.08 8.36
N PRO A 124 -8.77 7.40 8.59
CA PRO A 124 -9.71 7.92 9.59
C PRO A 124 -11.18 7.54 9.35
N ASP A 125 -11.55 7.22 8.11
CA ASP A 125 -12.89 6.77 7.75
C ASP A 125 -13.12 5.26 7.94
N GLY A 126 -12.16 4.53 8.54
CA GLY A 126 -12.22 3.09 8.74
C GLY A 126 -11.91 2.27 7.49
N SER A 127 -11.53 2.92 6.38
CA SER A 127 -10.98 2.23 5.22
C SER A 127 -9.52 1.83 5.43
N ILE A 128 -9.01 0.98 4.54
CA ILE A 128 -7.61 0.55 4.52
C ILE A 128 -7.01 0.88 3.17
N ASP A 129 -5.84 1.50 3.19
CA ASP A 129 -5.03 1.81 2.03
C ASP A 129 -3.83 0.86 1.96
N VAL A 130 -3.68 0.17 0.85
CA VAL A 130 -2.50 -0.63 0.50
C VAL A 130 -1.72 0.13 -0.55
N VAL A 131 -0.45 0.43 -0.27
CA VAL A 131 0.32 1.38 -1.05
C VAL A 131 1.70 0.82 -1.43
N TRP A 132 2.02 0.89 -2.73
CA TRP A 132 3.38 0.74 -3.23
C TRP A 132 3.90 2.10 -3.71
N ARG A 133 5.11 2.45 -3.26
CA ARG A 133 5.81 3.67 -3.66
C ARG A 133 7.16 3.32 -4.23
N LEU A 134 7.39 3.67 -5.48
CA LEU A 134 8.69 3.69 -6.12
C LEU A 134 9.09 5.13 -6.45
N SER A 135 10.34 5.34 -6.86
CA SER A 135 10.83 6.65 -7.32
C SER A 135 10.09 7.17 -8.55
N GLU A 136 9.55 6.28 -9.39
CA GLU A 136 8.93 6.63 -10.67
C GLU A 136 7.44 6.25 -10.77
N ALA A 137 6.92 5.51 -9.80
CA ALA A 137 5.55 5.00 -9.83
C ALA A 137 4.93 4.91 -8.44
N PHE A 138 3.60 4.95 -8.41
CA PHE A 138 2.77 4.87 -7.23
C PHE A 138 1.56 3.98 -7.53
N MET A 139 1.21 3.12 -6.58
CA MET A 139 -0.05 2.39 -6.61
C MET A 139 -0.71 2.43 -5.25
N LEU A 140 -2.00 2.74 -5.25
CA LEU A 140 -2.88 2.74 -4.09
C LEU A 140 -4.04 1.80 -4.36
N ILE A 141 -4.39 0.98 -3.38
CA ILE A 141 -5.61 0.18 -3.37
C ILE A 141 -6.34 0.45 -2.06
N ASN A 142 -7.57 0.95 -2.18
CA ASN A 142 -8.40 1.35 -1.07
C ASN A 142 -9.57 0.37 -0.84
N PHE A 143 -9.70 -0.08 0.40
CA PHE A 143 -10.73 -1.01 0.89
C PHE A 143 -11.65 -0.25 1.85
N ARG A 144 -12.73 0.35 1.32
CA ARG A 144 -13.62 1.24 2.09
C ARG A 144 -14.99 0.68 2.42
N ASN A 145 -15.48 -0.29 1.65
CA ASN A 145 -16.83 -0.82 1.83
C ASN A 145 -16.77 -2.33 2.07
N PRO A 146 -16.97 -2.78 3.32
CA PRO A 146 -16.80 -4.17 3.74
C PRO A 146 -17.82 -5.10 3.09
N ALA A 147 -19.02 -4.58 2.78
CA ALA A 147 -20.06 -5.31 2.06
C ALA A 147 -19.77 -5.43 0.57
N SER A 148 -19.02 -4.47 -0.01
CA SER A 148 -18.61 -4.57 -1.41
C SER A 148 -17.39 -5.45 -1.53
N LYS A 149 -17.46 -6.51 -2.34
CA LYS A 149 -16.28 -7.27 -2.77
C LYS A 149 -15.47 -6.54 -3.83
N ILE A 150 -15.44 -5.21 -3.78
CA ILE A 150 -14.76 -4.33 -4.73
C ILE A 150 -13.79 -3.43 -3.95
N ALA A 151 -12.50 -3.52 -4.29
CA ALA A 151 -11.51 -2.53 -3.89
C ALA A 151 -11.30 -1.52 -5.03
N TYR A 152 -10.93 -0.29 -4.70
CA TYR A 152 -10.63 0.73 -5.72
C TYR A 152 -9.13 0.92 -5.83
N PHE A 153 -8.61 0.98 -7.04
CA PHE A 153 -7.19 1.25 -7.25
C PHE A 153 -6.96 2.59 -7.95
N TYR A 154 -5.79 3.16 -7.68
CA TYR A 154 -5.20 4.26 -8.41
C TYR A 154 -3.73 3.92 -8.68
N PHE A 155 -3.29 4.06 -9.92
CA PHE A 155 -1.92 3.86 -10.35
C PHE A 155 -1.42 5.09 -11.09
N ASP A 156 -0.22 5.52 -10.79
CA ASP A 156 0.40 6.69 -11.39
C ASP A 156 1.88 6.43 -11.67
N LYS A 157 2.35 6.94 -12.78
CA LYS A 157 3.78 7.04 -13.09
C LYS A 157 4.08 8.52 -13.20
N TYR A 158 4.82 9.08 -12.23
CA TYR A 158 4.96 10.52 -12.04
C TYR A 158 5.39 11.32 -13.30
N ARG A 159 5.96 10.66 -14.31
CA ARG A 159 6.48 11.26 -15.55
C ARG A 159 5.73 10.86 -16.82
N GLU A 160 4.77 9.93 -16.75
CA GLU A 160 3.93 9.55 -17.90
C GLU A 160 2.54 10.18 -17.76
N GLU A 161 1.96 10.63 -18.87
CA GLU A 161 0.67 11.33 -18.83
C GLU A 161 -0.50 10.39 -18.50
N LEU A 162 -1.25 10.81 -17.49
CA LEU A 162 -2.51 10.31 -16.93
C LEU A 162 -2.40 9.03 -16.09
N GLY A 163 -2.69 9.19 -14.80
CA GLY A 163 -2.96 8.08 -13.89
C GLY A 163 -4.11 7.17 -14.38
N ARG A 164 -4.18 5.98 -13.80
CA ARG A 164 -5.18 4.94 -14.07
C ARG A 164 -5.92 4.64 -12.79
N GLN A 165 -7.23 4.41 -12.90
CA GLN A 165 -8.06 4.07 -11.75
C GLN A 165 -9.15 3.07 -12.16
N GLY A 166 -9.62 2.28 -11.21
CA GLY A 166 -10.66 1.29 -11.45
C GLY A 166 -11.08 0.53 -10.20
N GLY A 167 -11.93 -0.48 -10.39
CA GLY A 167 -12.38 -1.40 -9.35
C GLY A 167 -11.77 -2.79 -9.54
N ILE A 168 -11.46 -3.46 -8.42
CA ILE A 168 -10.95 -4.83 -8.37
C ILE A 168 -12.00 -5.67 -7.65
N GLU A 169 -12.59 -6.60 -8.37
CA GLU A 169 -13.47 -7.62 -7.77
C GLU A 169 -12.61 -8.66 -7.03
N LEU A 170 -12.76 -8.73 -5.71
CA LEU A 170 -11.88 -9.49 -4.83
C LEU A 170 -12.01 -11.01 -4.99
N ASP A 171 -13.14 -11.48 -5.50
CA ASP A 171 -13.48 -12.87 -5.77
C ASP A 171 -13.09 -13.34 -7.19
N LYS A 172 -12.78 -12.43 -8.12
CA LYS A 172 -12.36 -12.75 -9.50
C LYS A 172 -10.85 -12.68 -9.67
N PRO A 173 -10.21 -13.34 -10.64
CA PRO A 173 -8.78 -13.13 -10.93
C PRO A 173 -8.41 -11.65 -11.03
N LEU A 174 -7.17 -11.30 -10.67
CA LEU A 174 -6.72 -9.91 -10.78
C LEU A 174 -6.81 -9.45 -12.24
N PRO A 175 -7.35 -8.24 -12.50
CA PRO A 175 -7.32 -7.66 -13.84
C PRO A 175 -5.90 -7.60 -14.42
N ASP A 176 -5.76 -7.85 -15.72
CA ASP A 176 -4.45 -7.89 -16.39
C ASP A 176 -3.67 -6.58 -16.24
N ASP A 177 -4.36 -5.44 -16.22
CA ASP A 177 -3.75 -4.13 -16.02
C ASP A 177 -3.18 -3.99 -14.60
N VAL A 178 -3.94 -4.42 -13.58
CA VAL A 178 -3.47 -4.47 -12.17
C VAL A 178 -2.25 -5.36 -12.03
N VAL A 179 -2.26 -6.55 -12.66
CA VAL A 179 -1.07 -7.43 -12.68
C VAL A 179 0.10 -6.71 -13.36
N GLY A 180 -0.13 -6.04 -14.50
CA GLY A 180 0.88 -5.27 -15.21
C GLY A 180 1.49 -4.14 -14.37
N TYR A 181 0.67 -3.43 -13.60
CA TYR A 181 1.13 -2.38 -12.68
C TYR A 181 1.98 -2.96 -11.55
N LEU A 182 1.52 -4.05 -10.91
CA LEU A 182 2.29 -4.72 -9.85
C LEU A 182 3.60 -5.31 -10.38
N THR A 183 3.60 -5.87 -11.58
CA THR A 183 4.81 -6.30 -12.28
C THR A 183 5.78 -5.13 -12.46
N ALA A 184 5.29 -3.96 -12.89
CA ALA A 184 6.12 -2.77 -13.05
C ALA A 184 6.73 -2.29 -11.71
N LEU A 185 6.05 -2.55 -10.59
CA LEU A 185 6.52 -2.23 -9.24
C LEU A 185 7.55 -3.22 -8.67
N SER A 186 7.73 -4.37 -9.30
CA SER A 186 8.66 -5.43 -8.85
C SER A 186 10.02 -5.41 -9.55
N ARG A 187 10.25 -4.45 -10.45
CA ARG A 187 11.48 -4.27 -11.22
C ARG A 187 12.35 -3.17 -10.61
#